data_AF-A0A099KN64-F1
#
_entry.id   AF-A0A099KN64-F1
#
_cell.length_a   1.000
_cell.length_b   1.000
_cell.length_c   1.000
_cell.angle_alpha   90.00
_cell.angle_beta   90.00
_cell.angle_gamma   90.00
#
_symmetry.space_group_name_H-M   'P 1'
#
loop_
_entity.id
_entity.type
_entity.pdbx_description
1 polymer ?
#
loop_
_entity_poly.entity_id
_entity_poly.type
_entity_poly.pdbx_seq_one_letter_code
_entity_poly.pdbx_strand_id
1 'polypeptide(L)'
;MGIFTKAIVIAGFSAMASLVSATPIDLGAAGSYTLLSAGEQFPVGGTMVLGSEAQIWGDVGARNYLSTAPGVKIHGNLHGGYINASPGLVVDGETRELSDPEWDVIFADLEAAVFSAASLGGSLLSSVNSTQVLTASGSGLDAFIIDGDIHLAGGDTLTLSGSATDEFVINITGNFFLGGGSAIQLDGVLSSNVLFNFLDVGCTANVAAGSFVGTYISSGCNWILGDGLILAETQILVGNIPTANLQDVIGVPVTVSVPEPSSILLMLLSLFGMALVRKNTA
;
A
#
# COMPACT_ATOMS: atom_id res chain seq x y z
N MET A 1 -23.90 -66.89 4.24
CA MET A 1 -24.34 -66.00 3.15
C MET A 1 -24.28 -64.58 3.68
N GLY A 2 -23.19 -63.86 3.41
CA GLY A 2 -22.88 -62.55 4.00
C GLY A 2 -23.31 -61.41 3.08
N ILE A 3 -24.02 -60.43 3.65
CA ILE A 3 -24.38 -59.16 3.01
C ILE A 3 -23.36 -58.12 3.51
N PHE A 4 -22.44 -57.71 2.64
CA PHE A 4 -21.52 -56.60 2.89
C PHE A 4 -22.17 -55.28 2.44
N THR A 5 -22.64 -54.50 3.41
CA THR A 5 -23.08 -53.11 3.21
C THR A 5 -21.84 -52.22 3.11
N LYS A 6 -21.57 -51.67 1.92
CA LYS A 6 -20.48 -50.68 1.73
C LYS A 6 -21.00 -49.28 2.05
N ALA A 7 -20.51 -48.70 3.14
CA ALA A 7 -20.66 -47.28 3.43
C ALA A 7 -19.69 -46.48 2.54
N ILE A 8 -20.23 -45.53 1.75
CA ILE A 8 -19.43 -44.55 1.01
C ILE A 8 -19.28 -43.34 1.93
N VAL A 9 -18.07 -43.14 2.45
CA VAL A 9 -17.68 -41.92 3.16
C VAL A 9 -17.35 -40.87 2.11
N ILE A 10 -18.21 -39.86 1.98
CA ILE A 10 -17.91 -38.66 1.19
C ILE A 10 -17.13 -37.72 2.11
N ALA A 11 -15.82 -37.64 1.93
CA ALA A 11 -15.01 -36.61 2.57
C ALA A 11 -15.32 -35.28 1.89
N GLY A 12 -16.05 -34.40 2.57
CA GLY A 12 -16.27 -33.02 2.14
C GLY A 12 -14.96 -32.25 2.25
N PHE A 13 -14.35 -31.93 1.11
CA PHE A 13 -13.21 -31.03 1.04
C PHE A 13 -13.75 -29.61 0.92
N SER A 14 -13.85 -28.90 2.05
CA SER A 14 -14.15 -27.48 2.06
C SER A 14 -12.87 -26.72 1.71
N ALA A 15 -12.67 -26.42 0.43
CA ALA A 15 -11.68 -25.45 0.00
C ALA A 15 -12.23 -24.05 0.34
N MET A 16 -11.76 -23.46 1.43
CA MET A 16 -11.97 -22.03 1.67
C MET A 16 -11.01 -21.27 0.77
N ALA A 17 -11.55 -20.68 -0.29
CA ALA A 17 -10.85 -19.68 -1.05
C ALA A 17 -10.77 -18.42 -0.19
N SER A 18 -9.57 -18.11 0.30
CA SER A 18 -9.26 -16.82 0.89
C SER A 18 -9.16 -15.80 -0.24
N LEU A 19 -10.23 -15.02 -0.44
CA LEU A 19 -10.17 -13.81 -1.26
C LEU A 19 -9.31 -12.81 -0.51
N VAL A 20 -8.09 -12.57 -1.00
CA VAL A 20 -7.28 -11.43 -0.55
C VAL A 20 -7.81 -10.24 -1.34
N SER A 21 -8.68 -9.45 -0.71
CA SER A 21 -9.02 -8.13 -1.22
C SER A 21 -7.89 -7.17 -0.82
N ALA A 22 -7.47 -6.32 -1.75
CA ALA A 22 -6.72 -5.12 -1.38
C ALA A 22 -7.65 -4.21 -0.56
N THR A 23 -7.06 -3.25 0.18
CA THR A 23 -7.83 -2.23 0.91
C THR A 23 -9.00 -1.68 0.07
N PRO A 24 -10.17 -1.39 0.68
CA PRO A 24 -11.38 -1.02 -0.04
C PRO A 24 -11.31 0.39 -0.68
N ILE A 25 -10.15 1.04 -0.60
CA ILE A 25 -9.92 2.38 -1.10
C ILE A 25 -9.31 2.27 -2.50
N ASP A 26 -10.07 2.73 -3.49
CA ASP A 26 -9.57 2.86 -4.86
C ASP A 26 -8.60 4.04 -4.94
N LEU A 27 -7.33 3.74 -5.26
CA LEU A 27 -6.28 4.73 -5.44
C LEU A 27 -6.25 5.31 -6.86
N GLY A 28 -7.08 4.79 -7.79
CA GLY A 28 -7.12 5.21 -9.18
C GLY A 28 -5.74 5.22 -9.85
N ALA A 29 -5.45 6.27 -10.61
CA ALA A 29 -4.16 6.45 -11.26
C ALA A 29 -3.00 6.71 -10.28
N ALA A 30 -3.26 7.16 -9.04
CA ALA A 30 -2.22 7.31 -8.03
C ALA A 30 -1.68 5.95 -7.54
N GLY A 31 -2.52 4.91 -7.58
CA GLY A 31 -2.19 3.56 -7.12
C GLY A 31 -1.09 2.85 -7.91
N SER A 32 -0.73 3.31 -9.12
CA SER A 32 0.34 2.71 -9.91
C SER A 32 1.75 3.05 -9.41
N TYR A 33 1.88 4.03 -8.51
CA TYR A 33 3.16 4.52 -8.03
C TYR A 33 3.57 3.90 -6.70
N THR A 34 4.86 3.60 -6.52
CA THR A 34 5.42 3.29 -5.19
C THR A 34 5.71 4.58 -4.42
N LEU A 35 6.24 5.59 -5.11
CA LEU A 35 6.51 6.91 -4.56
C LEU A 35 5.89 7.98 -5.47
N LEU A 36 5.00 8.79 -4.90
CA LEU A 36 4.29 9.82 -5.63
C LEU A 36 4.24 11.12 -4.83
N SER A 37 4.62 12.20 -5.50
CA SER A 37 4.46 13.58 -5.05
C SER A 37 3.51 14.29 -6.03
N ALA A 38 2.21 14.20 -5.78
CA ALA A 38 1.17 14.64 -6.72
C ALA A 38 0.56 16.02 -6.40
N GLY A 39 0.96 16.64 -5.28
CA GLY A 39 0.30 17.81 -4.70
C GLY A 39 0.14 18.99 -5.66
N GLU A 40 -0.61 20.00 -5.23
CA GLU A 40 -1.00 21.14 -6.06
C GLU A 40 0.16 21.80 -6.84
N GLN A 41 -0.21 22.50 -7.90
CA GLN A 41 0.73 23.19 -8.78
C GLN A 41 1.69 24.10 -8.00
N PHE A 42 2.95 24.16 -8.44
CA PHE A 42 4.04 24.90 -7.80
C PHE A 42 3.61 26.30 -7.30
N PRO A 43 4.07 26.76 -6.11
CA PRO A 43 5.20 26.26 -5.31
C PRO A 43 4.83 25.33 -4.15
N VAL A 44 3.57 24.94 -4.01
CA VAL A 44 3.06 24.41 -2.72
C VAL A 44 3.24 22.91 -2.57
N GLY A 45 3.30 22.15 -3.68
CA GLY A 45 3.47 20.70 -3.63
C GLY A 45 4.11 20.12 -4.90
N GLY A 46 4.03 18.80 -5.05
CA GLY A 46 4.41 18.11 -6.28
C GLY A 46 5.91 18.06 -6.56
N THR A 47 6.76 18.31 -5.55
CA THR A 47 8.21 18.18 -5.70
C THR A 47 8.72 16.88 -5.09
N MET A 48 9.72 16.28 -5.73
CA MET A 48 10.44 15.13 -5.21
C MET A 48 11.94 15.30 -5.44
N VAL A 49 12.72 15.18 -4.37
CA VAL A 49 14.19 15.15 -4.46
C VAL A 49 14.70 13.86 -3.85
N LEU A 50 15.11 12.92 -4.70
CA LEU A 50 15.84 11.72 -4.27
C LEU A 50 17.30 12.13 -4.02
N GLY A 51 17.65 12.41 -2.77
CA GLY A 51 18.91 13.05 -2.39
C GLY A 51 20.11 12.11 -2.23
N SER A 52 19.89 10.79 -2.31
CA SER A 52 20.91 9.74 -2.19
C SER A 52 20.78 8.71 -3.32
N GLU A 53 21.83 7.90 -3.50
CA GLU A 53 21.75 6.70 -4.32
C GLU A 53 20.68 5.77 -3.72
N ALA A 54 19.65 5.45 -4.51
CA ALA A 54 18.51 4.66 -4.08
C ALA A 54 18.13 3.64 -5.16
N GLN A 55 17.61 2.48 -4.73
CA GLN A 55 16.95 1.50 -5.60
C GLN A 55 15.47 1.46 -5.23
N ILE A 56 14.61 1.74 -6.21
CA ILE A 56 13.16 1.84 -6.01
C ILE A 56 12.48 0.82 -6.90
N TRP A 57 11.69 -0.08 -6.32
CA TRP A 57 10.90 -1.07 -7.03
C TRP A 57 9.46 -0.60 -7.16
N GLY A 58 9.09 -0.26 -8.40
CA GLY A 58 7.81 0.33 -8.80
C GLY A 58 7.94 1.78 -9.30
N ASP A 59 6.80 2.37 -9.67
CA ASP A 59 6.79 3.64 -10.40
C ASP A 59 7.04 4.83 -9.45
N VAL A 60 7.71 5.87 -9.96
CA VAL A 60 8.05 7.08 -9.23
C VAL A 60 7.50 8.30 -9.97
N GLY A 61 6.81 9.18 -9.26
CA GLY A 61 6.12 10.33 -9.85
C GLY A 61 6.30 11.63 -9.05
N ALA A 62 6.54 12.76 -9.72
CA ALA A 62 6.40 14.07 -9.09
C ALA A 62 5.80 15.12 -10.04
N ARG A 63 4.72 15.78 -9.61
CA ARG A 63 3.92 16.67 -10.47
C ARG A 63 4.70 17.83 -11.08
N ASN A 64 5.47 18.55 -10.27
CA ASN A 64 6.10 19.80 -10.69
C ASN A 64 7.59 19.63 -10.98
N TYR A 65 8.32 18.97 -10.07
CA TYR A 65 9.77 18.85 -10.16
C TYR A 65 10.24 17.54 -9.54
N LEU A 66 10.98 16.75 -10.31
CA LEU A 66 11.65 15.55 -9.84
C LEU A 66 13.15 15.69 -10.04
N SER A 67 13.93 15.52 -8.99
CA SER A 67 15.39 15.45 -9.08
C SER A 67 15.88 14.14 -8.49
N THR A 68 16.88 13.56 -9.13
CA THR A 68 17.57 12.37 -8.63
C THR A 68 19.01 12.69 -8.25
N ALA A 69 19.57 11.95 -7.30
CA ALA A 69 21.00 11.91 -7.04
C ALA A 69 21.69 10.94 -8.02
N PRO A 70 23.04 10.98 -8.14
CA PRO A 70 23.76 10.04 -8.98
C PRO A 70 23.53 8.59 -8.55
N GLY A 71 23.43 7.68 -9.52
CA GLY A 71 23.32 6.24 -9.29
C GLY A 71 21.94 5.71 -8.89
N VAL A 72 20.92 6.56 -8.79
CA VAL A 72 19.53 6.12 -8.53
C VAL A 72 19.07 5.11 -9.58
N LYS A 73 18.41 4.04 -9.14
CA LYS A 73 17.80 3.02 -10.00
C LYS A 73 16.31 2.90 -9.71
N ILE A 74 15.50 2.92 -10.76
CA ILE A 74 14.05 2.79 -10.67
C ILE A 74 13.64 1.57 -11.51
N HIS A 75 13.20 0.54 -10.82
CA HIS A 75 12.67 -0.69 -11.40
C HIS A 75 11.16 -0.52 -11.68
N GLY A 76 10.84 0.46 -12.51
CA GLY A 76 9.49 0.93 -12.83
C GLY A 76 9.53 2.11 -13.78
N ASN A 77 8.43 2.84 -13.90
CA ASN A 77 8.34 4.08 -14.66
C ASN A 77 8.78 5.30 -13.83
N LEU A 78 9.28 6.32 -14.51
CA LEU A 78 9.64 7.62 -13.94
C LEU A 78 8.83 8.73 -14.62
N HIS A 79 7.95 9.37 -13.85
CA HIS A 79 7.09 10.44 -14.32
C HIS A 79 7.40 11.77 -13.59
N GLY A 80 7.45 12.87 -14.33
CA GLY A 80 7.71 14.20 -13.77
C GLY A 80 6.93 15.31 -14.47
N GLY A 81 6.76 16.47 -13.85
CA GLY A 81 6.48 17.71 -14.61
C GLY A 81 7.74 18.23 -15.28
N TYR A 82 8.84 18.26 -14.53
CA TYR A 82 10.20 18.48 -15.01
C TYR A 82 11.13 17.47 -14.35
N ILE A 83 11.93 16.76 -15.14
CA ILE A 83 12.84 15.71 -14.64
C ILE A 83 14.30 16.18 -14.72
N ASN A 84 14.90 16.43 -13.57
CA ASN A 84 16.34 16.68 -13.42
C ASN A 84 17.08 15.37 -13.10
N ALA A 85 17.41 14.62 -14.15
CA ALA A 85 18.12 13.35 -14.03
C ALA A 85 19.62 13.55 -13.74
N SER A 86 20.10 13.00 -12.62
CA SER A 86 21.54 12.96 -12.33
C SER A 86 22.29 11.87 -13.13
N PRO A 87 23.62 11.98 -13.26
CA PRO A 87 24.44 10.97 -13.92
C PRO A 87 24.25 9.57 -13.30
N GLY A 88 24.14 8.56 -14.15
CA GLY A 88 23.99 7.17 -13.70
C GLY A 88 22.57 6.79 -13.23
N LEU A 89 21.57 7.67 -13.44
CA LEU A 89 20.16 7.27 -13.32
C LEU A 89 19.88 6.11 -14.26
N VAL A 90 19.27 5.05 -13.72
CA VAL A 90 18.76 3.90 -14.49
C VAL A 90 17.26 3.79 -14.23
N VAL A 91 16.48 3.68 -15.30
CA VAL A 91 15.03 3.44 -15.25
C VAL A 91 14.73 2.25 -16.14
N ASP A 92 14.12 1.21 -15.59
CA ASP A 92 13.79 -0.02 -16.34
C ASP A 92 12.56 0.19 -17.25
N GLY A 93 11.62 1.06 -16.83
CA GLY A 93 10.41 1.42 -17.55
C GLY A 93 10.54 2.71 -18.38
N GLU A 94 9.41 3.38 -18.59
CA GLU A 94 9.36 4.65 -19.31
C GLU A 94 9.86 5.81 -18.42
N THR A 95 10.59 6.76 -19.02
CA THR A 95 10.83 8.09 -18.42
C THR A 95 10.07 9.13 -19.22
N ARG A 96 9.11 9.83 -18.60
CA ARG A 96 8.24 10.77 -19.31
C ARG A 96 7.84 11.99 -18.48
N GLU A 97 7.83 13.14 -19.11
CA GLU A 97 7.17 14.33 -18.56
C GLU A 97 5.67 14.27 -18.86
N LEU A 98 4.83 14.32 -17.82
CA LEU A 98 3.37 14.32 -17.97
C LEU A 98 2.85 15.76 -18.10
N SER A 99 1.75 15.93 -18.83
CA SER A 99 1.05 17.21 -18.94
C SER A 99 0.24 17.54 -17.69
N ASP A 100 -0.08 18.82 -17.48
CA ASP A 100 -0.93 19.26 -16.36
C ASP A 100 -2.26 18.49 -16.27
N PRO A 101 -3.01 18.23 -17.37
CA PRO A 101 -4.25 17.44 -17.29
C PRO A 101 -4.04 15.99 -16.85
N GLU A 102 -2.91 15.37 -17.17
CA GLU A 102 -2.60 14.01 -16.68
C GLU A 102 -2.32 14.04 -15.18
N TRP A 103 -1.59 15.05 -14.70
CA TRP A 103 -1.36 15.26 -13.27
C TRP A 103 -2.63 15.61 -12.51
N ASP A 104 -3.55 16.37 -13.11
CA ASP A 104 -4.86 16.67 -12.53
C ASP A 104 -5.67 15.40 -12.28
N VAL A 105 -5.63 14.43 -13.18
CA VAL A 105 -6.29 13.12 -12.98
C VAL A 105 -5.64 12.36 -11.82
N ILE A 106 -4.32 12.25 -11.80
CA ILE A 106 -3.60 11.54 -10.73
C ILE A 106 -3.87 12.18 -9.37
N PHE A 107 -3.86 13.51 -9.29
CA PHE A 107 -4.12 14.24 -8.06
C PHE A 107 -5.58 14.12 -7.61
N ALA A 108 -6.53 14.22 -8.54
CA ALA A 108 -7.96 14.04 -8.23
C ALA A 108 -8.27 12.63 -7.70
N ASP A 109 -7.63 11.59 -8.27
CA ASP A 109 -7.76 10.22 -7.77
C ASP A 109 -7.18 10.07 -6.36
N LEU A 110 -6.03 10.70 -6.07
CA LEU A 110 -5.46 10.72 -4.73
C LEU A 110 -6.37 11.44 -3.72
N GLU A 111 -6.94 12.59 -4.08
CA GLU A 111 -7.90 13.32 -3.23
C GLU A 111 -9.17 12.51 -2.99
N ALA A 112 -9.68 11.83 -4.04
CA ALA A 112 -10.84 10.96 -3.92
C ALA A 112 -10.57 9.79 -2.97
N ALA A 113 -9.37 9.20 -3.01
CA ALA A 113 -8.94 8.15 -2.09
C ALA A 113 -8.87 8.67 -0.63
N VAL A 114 -8.26 9.84 -0.41
CA VAL A 114 -8.17 10.51 0.91
C VAL A 114 -9.57 10.75 1.48
N PHE A 115 -10.49 11.29 0.67
CA PHE A 115 -11.87 11.54 1.10
C PHE A 115 -12.63 10.25 1.37
N SER A 116 -12.46 9.22 0.54
CA SER A 116 -13.09 7.92 0.70
C SER A 116 -12.64 7.24 2.00
N ALA A 117 -11.34 7.25 2.28
CA ALA A 117 -10.79 6.72 3.53
C ALA A 117 -11.28 7.50 4.76
N ALA A 118 -11.35 8.83 4.68
CA ALA A 118 -11.89 9.67 5.74
C ALA A 118 -13.37 9.35 6.05
N SER A 119 -14.16 9.06 5.00
CA SER A 119 -15.60 8.79 5.12
C SER A 119 -15.92 7.49 5.87
N LEU A 120 -14.97 6.57 5.99
CA LEU A 120 -15.12 5.35 6.80
C LEU A 120 -15.22 5.64 8.29
N GLY A 121 -14.76 6.82 8.73
CA GLY A 121 -14.71 7.18 10.15
C GLY A 121 -13.77 6.26 10.92
N GLY A 122 -14.20 5.83 12.10
CA GLY A 122 -13.46 4.84 12.89
C GLY A 122 -13.57 5.03 14.40
N SER A 123 -12.94 4.12 15.12
CA SER A 123 -12.76 4.24 16.57
C SER A 123 -11.78 5.38 16.88
N LEU A 124 -12.21 6.32 17.71
CA LEU A 124 -11.41 7.49 18.08
C LEU A 124 -10.29 7.09 19.06
N LEU A 125 -9.08 7.53 18.75
CA LEU A 125 -7.86 7.39 19.53
C LEU A 125 -7.24 8.77 19.73
N SER A 126 -6.53 8.96 20.84
CA SER A 126 -5.63 10.11 21.00
C SER A 126 -4.35 9.92 20.16
N SER A 127 -3.48 10.93 20.13
CA SER A 127 -2.12 10.82 19.60
C SER A 127 -1.40 9.54 20.03
N VAL A 128 -0.64 8.95 19.11
CA VAL A 128 0.20 7.78 19.36
C VAL A 128 1.62 8.26 19.60
N ASN A 129 2.01 8.33 20.88
CA ASN A 129 3.31 8.87 21.30
C ASN A 129 4.15 7.91 22.15
N SER A 130 3.74 6.64 22.18
CA SER A 130 4.41 5.54 22.86
C SER A 130 3.99 4.21 22.22
N THR A 131 4.65 3.13 22.61
CA THR A 131 4.34 1.79 22.11
C THR A 131 2.86 1.42 22.29
N GLN A 132 2.20 1.05 21.19
CA GLN A 132 0.78 0.73 21.14
C GLN A 132 0.51 -0.43 20.17
N VAL A 133 -0.52 -1.23 20.49
CA VAL A 133 -1.03 -2.28 19.60
C VAL A 133 -2.48 -1.96 19.27
N LEU A 134 -2.82 -1.96 17.98
CA LEU A 134 -4.19 -1.96 17.48
C LEU A 134 -4.50 -3.35 16.96
N THR A 135 -5.53 -3.99 17.51
CA THR A 135 -5.91 -5.36 17.15
C THR A 135 -7.16 -5.34 16.30
N ALA A 136 -7.15 -6.13 15.23
CA ALA A 136 -8.30 -6.30 14.37
C ALA A 136 -9.50 -6.86 15.16
N SER A 137 -10.71 -6.41 14.82
CA SER A 137 -11.94 -6.93 15.41
C SER A 137 -12.29 -8.33 14.88
N GLY A 138 -11.64 -8.78 13.80
CA GLY A 138 -11.91 -10.02 13.08
C GLY A 138 -13.17 -9.95 12.20
N SER A 139 -13.65 -8.73 11.92
CA SER A 139 -14.83 -8.49 11.09
C SER A 139 -14.51 -8.05 9.65
N GLY A 140 -13.23 -8.06 9.28
CA GLY A 140 -12.72 -7.56 7.99
C GLY A 140 -12.02 -6.21 8.16
N LEU A 141 -12.75 -5.12 7.92
CA LEU A 141 -12.20 -3.76 7.94
C LEU A 141 -12.30 -3.11 9.33
N ASP A 142 -11.16 -2.70 9.88
CA ASP A 142 -11.05 -1.88 11.07
C ASP A 142 -10.58 -0.46 10.73
N ALA A 143 -11.43 0.52 11.02
CA ALA A 143 -11.11 1.93 10.83
C ALA A 143 -10.85 2.63 12.18
N PHE A 144 -9.79 3.45 12.23
CA PHE A 144 -9.40 4.23 13.41
C PHE A 144 -9.22 5.70 13.05
N ILE A 145 -9.51 6.59 14.00
CA ILE A 145 -9.21 8.02 13.90
C ILE A 145 -8.22 8.36 14.99
N ILE A 146 -6.99 8.73 14.63
CA ILE A 146 -6.02 9.31 15.54
C ILE A 146 -6.24 10.83 15.51
N ASP A 147 -6.87 11.34 16.57
CA ASP A 147 -7.05 12.77 16.77
C ASP A 147 -5.78 13.37 17.39
N GLY A 148 -4.83 13.65 16.53
CA GLY A 148 -3.51 14.16 16.86
C GLY A 148 -2.39 13.49 16.07
N ASP A 149 -1.18 13.54 16.63
CA ASP A 149 0.04 13.10 15.95
C ASP A 149 0.30 11.60 16.11
N ILE A 150 0.98 11.01 15.14
CA ILE A 150 1.82 9.82 15.37
C ILE A 150 3.25 10.31 15.58
N HIS A 151 3.75 10.14 16.80
CA HIS A 151 5.10 10.57 17.18
C HIS A 151 5.79 9.42 17.92
N LEU A 152 6.49 8.56 17.19
CA LEU A 152 7.25 7.45 17.79
C LEU A 152 8.73 7.79 17.82
N ALA A 153 9.39 7.54 18.95
CA ALA A 153 10.81 7.78 19.12
C ALA A 153 11.41 6.74 20.09
N GLY A 154 12.74 6.67 20.16
CA GLY A 154 13.42 5.88 21.20
C GLY A 154 13.09 4.39 21.22
N GLY A 155 12.71 3.80 20.07
CA GLY A 155 12.31 2.40 19.97
C GLY A 155 10.81 2.14 20.10
N ASP A 156 9.97 3.18 20.21
CA ASP A 156 8.52 3.01 20.28
C ASP A 156 7.94 2.41 19.01
N THR A 157 6.91 1.57 19.18
CA THR A 157 6.29 0.85 18.06
C THR A 157 4.77 0.98 18.04
N LEU A 158 4.21 1.23 16.85
CA LEU A 158 2.79 1.02 16.58
C LEU A 158 2.64 -0.31 15.85
N THR A 159 2.01 -1.29 16.49
CA THR A 159 1.75 -2.61 15.90
C THR A 159 0.30 -2.73 15.49
N LEU A 160 0.04 -3.11 14.24
CA LEU A 160 -1.28 -3.54 13.78
C LEU A 160 -1.31 -5.07 13.76
N SER A 161 -2.14 -5.66 14.63
CA SER A 161 -2.18 -7.12 14.84
C SER A 161 -3.51 -7.70 14.38
N GLY A 162 -3.45 -8.77 13.60
CA GLY A 162 -4.59 -9.42 12.98
C GLY A 162 -4.19 -10.60 12.12
N SER A 163 -5.06 -10.98 11.20
CA SER A 163 -4.84 -11.99 10.18
C SER A 163 -4.58 -11.35 8.83
N ALA A 164 -4.15 -12.17 7.86
CA ALA A 164 -3.85 -11.71 6.50
C ALA A 164 -5.09 -11.22 5.73
N THR A 165 -6.29 -11.45 6.26
CA THR A 165 -7.56 -10.99 5.68
C THR A 165 -8.13 -9.76 6.36
N ASP A 166 -7.56 -9.34 7.50
CA ASP A 166 -7.99 -8.12 8.15
C ASP A 166 -7.42 -6.90 7.41
N GLU A 167 -8.18 -5.80 7.43
CA GLU A 167 -7.86 -4.55 6.77
C GLU A 167 -7.87 -3.40 7.78
N PHE A 168 -6.93 -2.46 7.64
CA PHE A 168 -6.82 -1.30 8.51
C PHE A 168 -6.87 -0.01 7.70
N VAL A 169 -7.73 0.91 8.12
CA VAL A 169 -7.69 2.32 7.68
C VAL A 169 -7.46 3.22 8.89
N ILE A 170 -6.32 3.91 8.91
CA ILE A 170 -5.91 4.79 10.00
C ILE A 170 -6.01 6.23 9.51
N ASN A 171 -7.07 6.93 9.88
CA ASN A 171 -7.25 8.35 9.62
C ASN A 171 -6.50 9.18 10.66
N ILE A 172 -5.67 10.12 10.24
CA ILE A 172 -4.76 10.91 11.11
C ILE A 172 -5.02 12.39 10.89
N THR A 173 -5.29 13.13 11.97
CA THR A 173 -5.50 14.59 11.91
C THR A 173 -4.24 15.41 12.14
N GLY A 174 -3.18 14.81 12.69
CA GLY A 174 -1.94 15.49 13.02
C GLY A 174 -0.74 15.11 12.16
N ASN A 175 0.44 15.38 12.71
CA ASN A 175 1.74 15.16 12.07
C ASN A 175 2.21 13.71 12.22
N PHE A 176 3.24 13.37 11.45
CA PHE A 176 3.93 12.09 11.50
C PHE A 176 5.40 12.27 11.84
N PHE A 177 5.86 11.59 12.88
CA PHE A 177 7.26 11.56 13.26
C PHE A 177 7.70 10.13 13.62
N LEU A 178 8.76 9.67 12.96
CA LEU A 178 9.45 8.42 13.28
C LEU A 178 10.93 8.69 13.55
N GLY A 179 11.29 8.62 14.82
CA GLY A 179 12.66 8.72 15.30
C GLY A 179 13.46 7.43 15.14
N GLY A 180 14.75 7.48 15.50
CA GLY A 180 15.64 6.32 15.41
C GLY A 180 15.14 5.11 16.20
N GLY A 181 15.08 3.96 15.53
CA GLY A 181 14.66 2.68 16.10
C GLY A 181 13.14 2.53 16.31
N SER A 182 12.35 3.57 16.05
CA SER A 182 10.88 3.47 16.09
C SER A 182 10.36 2.69 14.88
N ALA A 183 9.19 2.05 15.04
CA ALA A 183 8.60 1.26 13.98
C ALA A 183 7.08 1.33 13.90
N ILE A 184 6.55 1.28 12.68
CA ILE A 184 5.20 0.81 12.40
C ILE A 184 5.33 -0.58 11.80
N GLN A 185 4.73 -1.57 12.45
CA GLN A 185 4.90 -2.97 12.09
C GLN A 185 3.58 -3.72 12.07
N LEU A 186 3.53 -4.79 11.29
CA LEU A 186 2.37 -5.65 11.15
C LEU A 186 2.63 -6.99 11.83
N ASP A 187 1.63 -7.48 12.52
CA ASP A 187 1.61 -8.80 13.14
C ASP A 187 0.45 -9.60 12.52
N GLY A 188 0.78 -10.39 11.51
CA GLY A 188 -0.16 -11.25 10.78
C GLY A 188 -0.99 -10.58 9.68
N VAL A 189 -1.06 -9.24 9.65
CA VAL A 189 -1.74 -8.45 8.62
C VAL A 189 -0.85 -8.23 7.40
N LEU A 190 -1.44 -8.21 6.19
CA LEU A 190 -0.71 -7.87 4.96
C LEU A 190 -0.54 -6.35 4.82
N SER A 191 0.64 -5.91 4.37
CA SER A 191 0.91 -4.49 4.06
C SER A 191 -0.04 -3.90 3.03
N SER A 192 -0.50 -4.70 2.06
CA SER A 192 -1.53 -4.32 1.08
C SER A 192 -2.90 -4.02 1.67
N ASN A 193 -3.13 -4.40 2.92
CA ASN A 193 -4.39 -4.24 3.63
C ASN A 193 -4.35 -3.09 4.64
N VAL A 194 -3.27 -2.31 4.67
CA VAL A 194 -3.08 -1.22 5.64
C VAL A 194 -2.91 0.10 4.91
N LEU A 195 -3.78 1.05 5.26
CA LEU A 195 -3.77 2.40 4.72
C LEU A 195 -3.75 3.44 5.85
N PHE A 196 -2.77 4.33 5.81
CA PHE A 196 -2.66 5.51 6.65
C PHE A 196 -3.05 6.74 5.84
N ASN A 197 -4.11 7.41 6.27
CA ASN A 197 -4.71 8.55 5.59
C ASN A 197 -4.52 9.83 6.42
N PHE A 198 -3.76 10.79 5.90
CA PHE A 198 -3.58 12.08 6.56
C PHE A 198 -4.63 13.07 6.07
N LEU A 199 -5.44 13.54 7.01
CA LEU A 199 -6.60 14.39 6.73
C LEU A 199 -6.23 15.87 6.63
N ASP A 200 -5.14 16.28 7.29
CA ASP A 200 -4.76 17.69 7.35
C ASP A 200 -3.92 18.13 6.15
N VAL A 201 -4.26 19.30 5.62
CA VAL A 201 -3.49 19.95 4.56
C VAL A 201 -2.34 20.73 5.20
N GLY A 202 -1.12 20.51 4.74
CA GLY A 202 0.06 21.11 5.33
C GLY A 202 0.62 20.37 6.54
N CYS A 203 0.14 19.16 6.84
CA CYS A 203 0.76 18.29 7.82
C CYS A 203 2.23 18.01 7.45
N THR A 204 3.08 17.78 8.45
CA THR A 204 4.48 17.40 8.23
C THR A 204 4.70 15.96 8.65
N ALA A 205 5.31 15.20 7.75
CA ALA A 205 5.81 13.86 8.00
C ALA A 205 7.33 13.88 7.98
N ASN A 206 7.95 13.49 9.09
CA ASN A 206 9.41 13.43 9.24
C ASN A 206 9.82 12.04 9.70
N VAL A 207 10.55 11.33 8.85
CA VAL A 207 11.09 10.01 9.17
C VAL A 207 12.60 10.15 9.26
N ALA A 208 13.14 10.17 10.48
CA ALA A 208 14.57 10.35 10.68
C ALA A 208 15.36 9.05 10.43
N ALA A 209 14.94 7.94 11.06
CA ALA A 209 15.62 6.65 11.00
C ALA A 209 14.73 5.49 11.54
N GLY A 210 13.43 5.56 11.31
CA GLY A 210 12.46 4.52 11.69
C GLY A 210 12.10 3.61 10.53
N SER A 211 11.42 2.50 10.82
CA SER A 211 10.84 1.60 9.81
C SER A 211 9.32 1.68 9.81
N PHE A 212 8.70 1.55 8.65
CA PHE A 212 7.25 1.58 8.54
C PHE A 212 6.79 0.91 7.26
N VAL A 213 5.57 0.36 7.29
CA VAL A 213 5.03 -0.51 6.24
C VAL A 213 3.56 -0.18 5.98
N GLY A 214 3.08 -0.48 4.77
CA GLY A 214 1.73 -0.16 4.33
C GLY A 214 1.68 1.05 3.39
N THR A 215 0.46 1.53 3.14
CA THR A 215 0.18 2.60 2.17
C THR A 215 -0.10 3.91 2.89
N TYR A 216 0.61 4.98 2.52
CA TYR A 216 0.50 6.30 3.16
C TYR A 216 0.00 7.30 2.14
N ILE A 217 -1.19 7.87 2.38
CA ILE A 217 -1.83 8.81 1.46
C ILE A 217 -2.04 10.18 2.11
N SER A 218 -1.83 11.24 1.33
CA SER A 218 -2.17 12.61 1.73
C SER A 218 -2.24 13.52 0.50
N SER A 219 -3.18 14.45 0.43
CA SER A 219 -3.22 15.42 -0.67
C SER A 219 -2.30 16.64 -0.44
N GLY A 220 -1.95 16.94 0.82
CA GLY A 220 -1.29 18.20 1.17
C GLY A 220 -0.12 18.11 2.15
N CYS A 221 0.32 16.92 2.57
CA CYS A 221 1.41 16.81 3.53
C CYS A 221 2.80 16.90 2.90
N ASN A 222 3.76 17.42 3.68
CA ASN A 222 5.17 17.47 3.33
C ASN A 222 5.92 16.30 4.00
N TRP A 223 6.52 15.44 3.17
CA TRP A 223 7.24 14.25 3.62
C TRP A 223 8.75 14.43 3.48
N ILE A 224 9.43 14.44 4.62
CA ILE A 224 10.88 14.47 4.72
C ILE A 224 11.34 13.08 5.12
N LEU A 225 11.97 12.37 4.18
CA LEU A 225 12.50 11.03 4.39
C LEU A 225 14.02 11.15 4.62
N GLY A 226 14.42 10.86 5.85
CA GLY A 226 15.78 10.94 6.37
C GLY A 226 16.75 9.96 5.72
N ASP A 227 18.02 10.06 6.13
CA ASP A 227 19.13 9.39 5.46
C ASP A 227 19.19 7.89 5.74
N GLY A 228 19.43 7.12 4.68
CA GLY A 228 19.64 5.69 4.75
C GLY A 228 18.37 4.86 4.96
N LEU A 229 17.19 5.42 4.70
CA LEU A 229 15.95 4.70 4.91
C LEU A 229 15.81 3.52 3.93
N ILE A 230 15.50 2.36 4.50
CA ILE A 230 15.11 1.15 3.77
C ILE A 230 13.61 0.96 4.03
N LEU A 231 12.82 1.08 2.98
CA LEU A 231 11.36 0.94 3.02
C LEU A 231 10.99 -0.40 2.39
N ALA A 232 10.38 -1.27 3.17
CA ALA A 232 9.95 -2.59 2.72
C ALA A 232 8.42 -2.64 2.76
N GLU A 233 7.81 -2.96 1.62
CA GLU A 233 6.35 -3.03 1.49
C GLU A 233 5.66 -1.71 1.87
N THR A 234 6.22 -0.61 1.36
CA THR A 234 5.75 0.75 1.66
C THR A 234 5.35 1.44 0.37
N GLN A 235 4.18 2.07 0.37
CA GLN A 235 3.74 2.96 -0.70
C GLN A 235 3.49 4.36 -0.12
N ILE A 236 4.03 5.40 -0.76
CA ILE A 236 3.90 6.79 -0.29
C ILE A 236 3.30 7.62 -1.42
N LEU A 237 2.04 8.01 -1.28
CA LEU A 237 1.27 8.79 -2.26
C LEU A 237 0.83 10.11 -1.64
N VAL A 238 1.65 11.14 -1.79
CA VAL A 238 1.55 12.33 -0.94
C VAL A 238 1.58 13.62 -1.73
N GLY A 239 1.23 14.72 -1.07
CA GLY A 239 1.24 16.06 -1.66
C GLY A 239 2.66 16.49 -2.05
N ASN A 240 3.65 16.27 -1.18
CA ASN A 240 5.01 16.76 -1.43
C ASN A 240 6.08 15.90 -0.75
N ILE A 241 7.21 15.66 -1.43
CA ILE A 241 8.39 14.94 -0.90
C ILE A 241 9.64 15.80 -1.15
N PRO A 242 9.80 16.94 -0.44
CA PRO A 242 10.88 17.89 -0.75
C PRO A 242 12.29 17.29 -0.58
N THR A 243 12.45 16.26 0.24
CA THR A 243 13.71 15.53 0.43
C THR A 243 13.42 14.06 0.73
N ALA A 244 14.09 13.17 0.00
CA ALA A 244 14.10 11.74 0.28
C ALA A 244 15.49 11.13 0.11
N ASN A 245 16.11 10.77 1.24
CA ASN A 245 17.43 10.14 1.27
C ASN A 245 17.29 8.62 1.50
N LEU A 246 16.77 7.95 0.48
CA LEU A 246 16.42 6.53 0.50
C LEU A 246 17.62 5.66 0.07
N GLN A 247 17.66 4.40 0.54
CA GLN A 247 18.58 3.37 0.03
C GLN A 247 17.84 2.34 -0.83
N ASP A 248 16.84 1.66 -0.25
CA ASP A 248 16.03 0.68 -0.95
C ASP A 248 14.56 0.95 -0.64
N VAL A 249 13.69 0.93 -1.66
CA VAL A 249 12.24 1.09 -1.53
C VAL A 249 11.54 -0.01 -2.30
N ILE A 250 10.99 -0.97 -1.58
CA ILE A 250 10.20 -2.06 -2.15
C ILE A 250 8.74 -1.71 -1.94
N GLY A 251 8.02 -1.46 -3.03
CA GLY A 251 6.59 -1.14 -2.98
C GLY A 251 5.74 -2.26 -2.36
N VAL A 252 4.53 -1.91 -1.98
CA VAL A 252 3.53 -2.88 -1.53
C VAL A 252 3.26 -3.88 -2.67
N PRO A 253 3.32 -5.20 -2.44
CA PRO A 253 3.05 -6.17 -3.48
C PRO A 253 1.61 -6.02 -3.98
N VAL A 254 1.45 -5.75 -5.27
CA VAL A 254 0.13 -5.76 -5.92
C VAL A 254 -0.45 -7.17 -5.85
N THR A 255 -1.56 -7.31 -5.13
CA THR A 255 -2.32 -8.56 -5.08
C THR A 255 -3.07 -8.71 -6.40
N VAL A 256 -2.48 -9.43 -7.34
CA VAL A 256 -3.21 -9.83 -8.54
C VAL A 256 -4.30 -10.81 -8.11
N SER A 257 -5.56 -10.37 -8.18
CA SER A 257 -6.71 -11.27 -8.09
C SER A 257 -6.67 -12.18 -9.31
N VAL A 258 -6.01 -13.33 -9.16
CA VAL A 258 -6.03 -14.39 -10.17
C VAL A 258 -7.44 -14.97 -10.09
N PRO A 259 -8.28 -14.82 -11.14
CA PRO A 259 -9.58 -15.48 -11.15
C PRO A 259 -9.35 -16.95 -10.88
N GLU A 260 -10.08 -17.53 -9.93
CA GLU A 260 -9.91 -18.94 -9.60
C GLU A 260 -9.89 -19.74 -10.91
N PRO A 261 -8.89 -20.63 -11.10
CA PRO A 261 -8.85 -21.44 -12.30
C PRO A 261 -10.22 -22.09 -12.44
N SER A 262 -10.72 -22.23 -13.66
CA SER A 262 -11.93 -22.99 -13.94
C SER A 262 -11.79 -24.48 -13.57
N SER A 263 -10.85 -24.86 -12.72
CA SER A 263 -10.62 -26.17 -12.13
C SER A 263 -11.86 -26.67 -11.39
N ILE A 264 -12.64 -25.80 -10.73
CA ILE A 264 -13.95 -26.20 -10.18
C ILE A 264 -14.92 -26.59 -11.29
N LEU A 265 -14.98 -25.80 -12.37
CA LEU A 265 -15.80 -26.12 -13.55
C LEU A 265 -15.32 -27.40 -14.24
N LEU A 266 -14.01 -27.60 -14.39
CA LEU A 266 -13.38 -28.80 -14.96
C LEU A 266 -13.62 -30.03 -14.08
N MET A 267 -13.55 -29.88 -12.76
CA MET A 267 -13.88 -30.94 -11.81
C MET A 267 -15.35 -31.32 -11.90
N LEU A 268 -16.26 -30.33 -11.93
CA LEU A 268 -17.69 -30.57 -12.14
C LEU A 268 -17.97 -31.24 -13.48
N LEU A 269 -17.35 -30.77 -14.57
CA LEU A 269 -17.47 -31.38 -15.90
C LEU A 269 -16.93 -32.82 -15.91
N SER A 270 -15.84 -33.10 -15.20
CA SER A 270 -15.29 -34.46 -15.08
C SER A 270 -16.22 -35.40 -14.29
N LEU A 271 -16.86 -34.89 -13.23
CA LEU A 271 -17.85 -35.63 -12.45
C LEU A 271 -19.11 -35.90 -13.27
N PHE A 272 -19.60 -34.92 -14.05
CA PHE A 272 -20.70 -35.11 -14.98
C PHE A 272 -20.36 -36.11 -16.08
N GLY A 273 -19.16 -36.04 -16.66
CA GLY A 273 -18.67 -37.02 -17.64
C GLY A 273 -18.65 -38.44 -17.07
N MET A 274 -18.13 -38.63 -15.85
CA MET A 274 -18.13 -39.93 -15.18
C MET A 274 -19.54 -40.44 -14.85
N ALA A 275 -20.46 -39.55 -14.46
CA ALA A 275 -21.85 -39.91 -14.20
C ALA A 275 -22.58 -40.38 -15.47
N LEU A 276 -22.28 -39.78 -16.63
CA LEU A 276 -22.84 -40.16 -17.92
C LEU A 276 -22.29 -41.49 -18.43
N VAL A 277 -20.99 -41.75 -18.29
CA VAL A 277 -20.37 -43.03 -18.70
C VAL A 277 -20.93 -44.22 -17.92
N ARG A 278 -21.32 -44.02 -16.66
CA ARG A 278 -21.85 -45.09 -15.80
C ARG A 278 -23.27 -45.58 -16.19
N LYS A 279 -24.00 -44.85 -17.04
CA LYS A 279 -25.35 -45.23 -17.48
C LYS A 279 -25.41 -46.18 -18.69
N ASN A 280 -24.29 -46.41 -19.39
CA ASN A 280 -24.27 -47.18 -20.64
C ASN A 280 -23.73 -48.62 -20.51
N THR A 281 -23.58 -49.16 -19.30
CA THR A 281 -23.15 -50.56 -19.06
C THR A 281 -24.23 -51.41 -18.39
N ALA A 282 -25.50 -51.19 -18.71
CA ALA A 282 -26.60 -52.09 -18.37
C ALA A 282 -27.12 -52.79 -19.63
#